data_AF-A0A1G3LCU0-F1
#
_entry.id   AF-A0A1G3LCU0-F1
#
_cell.length_a   1.000
_cell.length_b   1.000
_cell.length_c   1.000
_cell.angle_alpha   90.00
_cell.angle_beta   90.00
_cell.angle_gamma   90.00
#
_symmetry.space_group_name_H-M   'P 1'
#
loop_
_entity.id
_entity.type
_entity.pdbx_description
1 polymer ?
#
loop_
_entity_poly.entity_id
_entity_poly.type
_entity_poly.pdbx_seq_one_letter_code
_entity_poly.pdbx_strand_id
1 'polypeptide(L)'
;MTGWTSAGLLLASGVVGVIHALDLQSAGHDYRTSIGIDDEDQIGGQCAVEISSLWSESTGQALRWTHIGLLIAGESLYLTDAVTGIQFMGPYKPGIDRSDIHRWAFFAHGSMMVAEAILGFITTDALKNGDHELVSELGVAHAAIGLAIPAVMIAAGSIMDFF
;
A
#
# COMPACT_ATOMS: atom_id res chain seq x y z
N MET A 1 21.02 -5.85 6.31
CA MET A 1 20.73 -6.28 4.90
C MET A 1 19.25 -6.58 4.72
N THR A 2 18.65 -7.33 5.64
CA THR A 2 17.20 -7.57 5.81
C THR A 2 16.33 -6.32 5.68
N GLY A 3 16.66 -5.21 6.36
CA GLY A 3 15.91 -3.95 6.25
C GLY A 3 15.86 -3.35 4.84
N TRP A 4 16.98 -3.34 4.11
CA TRP A 4 17.03 -2.86 2.72
C TRP A 4 16.26 -3.78 1.76
N THR A 5 16.35 -5.10 1.95
CA THR A 5 15.55 -6.06 1.16
C THR A 5 14.06 -5.89 1.42
N SER A 6 13.66 -5.72 2.68
CA SER A 6 12.27 -5.45 3.05
C SER A 6 11.74 -4.16 2.41
N ALA A 7 12.48 -3.05 2.55
CA ALA A 7 12.12 -1.77 1.91
C ALA A 7 11.98 -1.90 0.38
N GLY A 8 12.88 -2.66 -0.26
CA GLY A 8 12.81 -2.94 -1.70
C GLY A 8 11.57 -3.73 -2.11
N LEU A 9 11.19 -4.75 -1.33
CA LEU A 9 9.97 -5.54 -1.58
C LEU A 9 8.69 -4.71 -1.36
N LEU A 10 8.66 -3.84 -0.35
CA LEU A 10 7.54 -2.94 -0.10
C LEU A 10 7.40 -1.89 -1.20
N LEU A 11 8.52 -1.33 -1.68
CA LEU A 11 8.52 -0.45 -2.84
C LEU A 11 8.01 -1.17 -4.10
N ALA A 12 8.47 -2.39 -4.36
CA ALA A 12 8.01 -3.19 -5.49
C ALA A 12 6.50 -3.52 -5.38
N SER A 13 6.02 -3.84 -4.18
CA SER A 13 4.60 -4.02 -3.91
C SER A 13 3.81 -2.75 -4.26
N GLY A 14 4.27 -1.57 -3.84
CA GLY A 14 3.66 -0.29 -4.18
C GLY A 14 3.59 -0.04 -5.69
N VAL A 15 4.66 -0.33 -6.43
CA VAL A 15 4.67 -0.22 -7.90
C VAL A 15 3.62 -1.13 -8.54
N VAL A 16 3.53 -2.39 -8.12
CA VAL A 16 2.51 -3.32 -8.63
C VAL A 16 1.09 -2.84 -8.28
N GLY A 17 0.89 -2.30 -7.08
CA GLY A 17 -0.37 -1.71 -6.65
C GLY A 17 -0.80 -0.53 -7.53
N VAL A 18 0.13 0.38 -7.85
CA VAL A 18 -0.13 1.50 -8.77
C VAL A 18 -0.47 1.02 -10.17
N ILE A 19 0.25 0.03 -10.69
CA ILE A 19 -0.06 -0.56 -12.00
C ILE A 19 -1.49 -1.12 -12.00
N HIS A 20 -1.88 -1.86 -10.96
CA HIS A 20 -3.23 -2.37 -10.82
C HIS A 20 -4.28 -1.26 -10.77
N ALA A 21 -4.04 -0.19 -10.02
CA ALA A 21 -4.97 0.94 -9.93
C ALA A 21 -5.14 1.65 -11.29
N LEU A 22 -4.05 1.86 -12.04
CA LEU A 22 -4.10 2.45 -13.37
C LEU A 22 -4.85 1.56 -14.37
N ASP A 23 -4.66 0.24 -14.28
CA ASP A 23 -5.37 -0.73 -15.11
C ASP A 23 -6.90 -0.68 -14.86
N LEU A 24 -7.31 -0.64 -13.59
CA LEU A 24 -8.72 -0.47 -13.20
C LEU A 24 -9.30 0.86 -13.70
N GLN A 25 -8.57 1.96 -13.56
CA GLN A 25 -8.99 3.28 -14.05
C GLN A 25 -9.14 3.29 -15.58
N SER A 26 -8.19 2.70 -16.29
CA SER A 26 -8.24 2.59 -17.75
C SER A 26 -9.47 1.79 -18.20
N ALA A 27 -9.70 0.61 -17.62
CA ALA A 27 -10.83 -0.24 -17.95
C ALA A 27 -12.17 0.46 -17.66
N GLY A 28 -12.28 1.16 -16.52
CA GLY A 28 -13.46 1.96 -16.18
C GLY A 28 -13.73 3.09 -17.18
N HIS A 29 -12.69 3.81 -17.61
CA HIS A 29 -12.82 4.87 -18.62
C HIS A 29 -13.17 4.32 -20.01
N ASP A 30 -12.60 3.19 -20.42
CA ASP A 30 -12.93 2.53 -21.69
C ASP A 30 -14.40 2.10 -21.71
N TYR A 31 -14.89 1.51 -20.61
CA TYR A 31 -16.30 1.15 -20.50
C TYR A 31 -17.21 2.38 -20.57
N ARG A 32 -16.93 3.43 -19.79
CA ARG A 32 -17.70 4.69 -19.82
C ARG A 32 -17.78 5.27 -21.23
N THR A 33 -16.64 5.31 -21.93
CA THR A 33 -16.56 5.77 -23.32
C THR A 33 -17.43 4.92 -24.25
N SER A 34 -17.43 3.59 -24.07
CA SER A 34 -18.19 2.66 -24.91
C SER A 34 -19.71 2.80 -24.79
N ILE A 35 -20.21 3.27 -23.65
CA ILE A 35 -21.64 3.50 -23.39
C ILE A 35 -22.05 4.98 -23.49
N GLY A 36 -21.11 5.85 -23.90
CA GLY A 36 -21.37 7.28 -24.12
C GLY A 36 -21.53 8.09 -22.82
N ILE A 37 -20.92 7.64 -21.72
CA ILE A 37 -20.84 8.40 -20.47
C ILE A 37 -19.56 9.24 -20.49
N ASP A 38 -19.70 10.56 -20.45
CA ASP A 38 -18.59 11.52 -20.51
C ASP A 38 -18.37 12.29 -19.20
N ASP A 39 -19.34 12.29 -18.28
CA ASP A 39 -19.26 12.98 -16.98
C ASP A 39 -19.30 11.97 -15.81
N GLU A 40 -18.72 12.34 -14.66
CA GLU A 40 -18.79 11.53 -13.43
C GLU A 40 -20.19 11.55 -12.81
N ASP A 41 -20.95 12.63 -12.99
CA ASP A 41 -22.35 12.74 -12.52
C ASP A 41 -23.31 11.78 -13.24
N GLN A 42 -22.85 11.18 -14.34
CA GLN A 42 -23.60 10.19 -15.12
C GLN A 42 -23.28 8.75 -14.71
N ILE A 43 -22.33 8.53 -13.77
CA ILE A 43 -21.95 7.20 -13.27
C ILE A 43 -23.16 6.61 -12.53
N GLY A 44 -23.78 5.61 -13.16
CA GLY A 44 -24.97 4.94 -12.65
C GLY A 44 -24.76 3.43 -12.46
N GLY A 45 -25.87 2.70 -12.29
CA GLY A 45 -25.83 1.26 -12.02
C GLY A 45 -25.08 0.40 -13.04
N GLN A 46 -24.98 0.84 -14.30
CA GLN A 46 -24.19 0.15 -15.33
C GLN A 46 -22.69 0.18 -15.02
N CYS A 47 -22.15 1.33 -14.61
CA CYS A 47 -20.76 1.46 -14.18
C CYS A 47 -20.49 0.68 -12.89
N ALA A 48 -21.43 0.64 -11.95
CA ALA A 48 -21.28 -0.16 -10.73
C ALA A 48 -21.15 -1.67 -11.05
N VAL A 49 -21.94 -2.17 -12.00
CA VAL A 49 -21.82 -3.56 -12.46
C VAL A 49 -20.46 -3.81 -13.10
N GLU A 50 -19.96 -2.89 -13.91
CA GLU A 50 -18.65 -3.03 -14.52
C GLU A 50 -17.52 -2.99 -13.49
N ILE A 51 -17.53 -2.05 -12.55
CA ILE A 51 -16.53 -1.98 -11.48
C ILE A 51 -16.50 -3.30 -10.68
N SER A 52 -17.66 -3.86 -10.36
CA SER A 52 -17.76 -5.16 -9.70
C SER A 52 -17.23 -6.30 -10.58
N SER A 53 -17.43 -6.23 -11.91
CA SER A 53 -16.92 -7.21 -12.87
C SER A 53 -15.38 -7.24 -12.87
N LEU A 54 -14.74 -6.06 -12.81
CA LEU A 54 -13.29 -5.90 -12.75
C LEU A 54 -12.68 -6.54 -11.50
N TRP A 55 -13.44 -6.67 -10.40
CA TRP A 55 -12.96 -7.39 -9.23
C TRP A 55 -12.64 -8.86 -9.54
N SER A 56 -13.41 -9.51 -10.42
CA SER A 56 -13.29 -10.93 -10.73
C SER A 56 -12.34 -11.23 -11.90
N GLU A 57 -11.82 -10.19 -12.56
CA GLU A 57 -11.02 -10.31 -13.77
C GLU A 57 -9.65 -10.93 -13.45
N SER A 58 -9.21 -11.89 -14.28
CA SER A 58 -8.06 -12.74 -13.95
C SER A 58 -6.74 -11.96 -13.87
N THR A 59 -6.58 -10.94 -14.72
CA THR A 59 -5.39 -10.10 -14.74
C THR A 59 -5.35 -9.22 -13.50
N GLY A 60 -6.48 -8.57 -13.17
CA GLY A 60 -6.64 -7.82 -11.94
C GLY A 60 -6.37 -8.65 -10.67
N GLN A 61 -6.85 -9.90 -10.63
CA GLN A 61 -6.54 -10.82 -9.52
C GLN A 61 -5.04 -11.16 -9.45
N ALA A 62 -4.39 -11.42 -10.58
CA ALA A 62 -2.96 -11.70 -10.60
C ALA A 62 -2.12 -10.52 -10.08
N LEU A 63 -2.45 -9.30 -10.49
CA LEU A 63 -1.79 -8.08 -10.00
C LEU A 63 -2.03 -7.87 -8.50
N ARG A 64 -3.28 -8.05 -8.03
CA ARG A 64 -3.62 -7.93 -6.61
C ARG A 64 -2.85 -8.92 -5.75
N TRP A 65 -2.82 -10.20 -6.14
CA TRP A 65 -2.08 -11.22 -5.38
C TRP A 65 -0.57 -11.03 -5.46
N THR A 66 -0.05 -10.51 -6.56
CA THR A 66 1.38 -10.14 -6.66
C THR A 66 1.72 -9.00 -5.69
N HIS A 67 0.89 -7.96 -5.67
CA HIS A 67 1.02 -6.85 -4.72
C HIS A 67 1.00 -7.34 -3.27
N ILE A 68 -0.01 -8.14 -2.89
CA ILE A 68 -0.15 -8.71 -1.54
C ILE A 68 1.03 -9.64 -1.21
N GLY A 69 1.46 -10.49 -2.14
CA GLY A 69 2.57 -11.41 -1.93
C GLY A 69 3.90 -10.70 -1.66
N LEU A 70 4.20 -9.63 -2.42
CA LEU A 70 5.37 -8.79 -2.20
C LEU A 70 5.29 -8.07 -0.85
N LEU A 71 4.11 -7.57 -0.47
CA LEU A 71 3.88 -6.91 0.82
C LEU A 71 4.13 -7.88 1.98
N ILE A 72 3.54 -9.08 1.95
CA ILE A 72 3.73 -10.11 2.97
C ILE A 72 5.21 -10.52 3.07
N ALA A 73 5.89 -10.69 1.94
CA ALA A 73 7.31 -11.03 1.93
C ALA A 73 8.18 -9.91 2.55
N GLY A 74 7.91 -8.66 2.16
CA GLY A 74 8.58 -7.48 2.71
C GLY A 74 8.38 -7.34 4.21
N GLU A 75 7.13 -7.43 4.67
CA GLU A 75 6.78 -7.34 6.09
C GLU A 75 7.33 -8.51 6.92
N SER A 76 7.32 -9.74 6.39
CA SER A 76 7.86 -10.90 7.09
C SER A 76 9.37 -10.74 7.35
N LEU A 77 10.10 -10.21 6.37
CA LEU A 77 11.52 -9.88 6.54
C LEU A 77 11.73 -8.73 7.53
N TYR A 78 10.86 -7.71 7.47
CA TYR A 78 10.91 -6.59 8.41
C TYR A 78 10.71 -7.04 9.86
N LEU A 79 9.65 -7.82 10.12
CA LEU A 79 9.31 -8.30 11.46
C LEU A 79 10.37 -9.26 12.00
N THR A 80 10.98 -10.09 11.15
CA THR A 80 12.10 -10.94 11.56
C THR A 80 13.28 -10.11 12.08
N ASP A 81 13.58 -8.99 11.41
CA ASP A 81 14.61 -8.03 11.82
C ASP A 81 14.20 -7.27 13.11
N ALA A 82 12.96 -6.82 13.17
CA ALA A 82 12.43 -6.05 14.30
C ALA A 82 12.31 -6.85 15.61
N VAL A 83 11.97 -8.14 15.53
CA VAL A 83 11.98 -9.02 16.71
C VAL A 83 13.38 -9.11 17.32
N THR A 84 14.43 -9.05 16.49
CA THR A 84 15.81 -8.93 16.98
C THR A 84 16.12 -7.51 17.49
N GLY A 85 15.50 -6.48 16.92
CA GLY A 85 15.67 -5.07 17.30
C GLY A 85 14.94 -4.63 18.59
N ILE A 86 13.91 -5.34 19.04
CA ILE A 86 13.24 -5.09 20.35
C ILE A 86 14.25 -5.20 21.52
N GLN A 87 15.39 -5.85 21.32
CA GLN A 87 16.50 -5.88 22.28
C GLN A 87 17.16 -4.50 22.51
N PHE A 88 16.85 -3.48 21.72
CA PHE A 88 17.36 -2.11 21.87
C PHE A 88 16.56 -1.22 22.85
N MET A 89 15.58 -1.78 23.58
CA MET A 89 14.89 -1.06 24.66
C MET A 89 15.84 -0.86 25.87
N GLY A 90 16.64 0.20 25.81
CA GLY A 90 17.50 0.64 26.90
C GLY A 90 16.93 1.84 27.68
N PRO A 91 17.54 2.19 28.83
CA PRO A 91 17.20 3.43 29.54
C PRO A 91 17.46 4.65 28.64
N TYR A 92 16.59 5.66 28.74
CA TYR A 92 16.72 6.92 28.02
C TYR A 92 18.09 7.55 28.29
N LYS A 93 18.78 7.98 27.23
CA LYS A 93 20.02 8.74 27.30
C LYS A 93 19.77 10.13 26.70
N PRO A 94 20.43 11.18 27.22
CA PRO A 94 20.33 12.51 26.62
C PRO A 94 20.95 12.50 25.21
N GLY A 95 20.20 12.98 24.22
CA GLY A 95 20.57 12.97 22.79
C GLY A 95 19.56 12.18 21.95
N ILE A 96 19.78 12.15 20.63
CA ILE A 96 19.12 11.21 19.70
C ILE A 96 20.21 10.26 19.23
N ASP A 97 20.01 8.96 19.42
CA ASP A 97 20.92 7.93 18.92
C ASP A 97 20.25 7.03 17.87
N ARG A 98 21.01 6.07 17.33
CA ARG A 98 20.50 5.14 16.31
C ARG A 98 19.32 4.29 16.82
N SER A 99 19.29 3.98 18.12
CA SER A 99 18.21 3.20 18.73
C SER A 99 16.91 4.00 18.74
N ASP A 100 16.97 5.30 19.06
CA ASP A 100 15.80 6.17 19.01
C ASP A 100 15.20 6.27 17.60
N ILE A 101 16.05 6.46 16.60
CA ILE A 101 15.63 6.53 15.19
C ILE A 101 15.00 5.21 14.74
N HIS A 102 15.66 4.08 15.05
CA HIS A 102 15.12 2.75 14.73
C HIS A 102 13.75 2.53 15.37
N ARG A 103 13.59 2.89 16.65
CA ARG A 103 12.34 2.74 17.40
C ARG A 103 11.22 3.61 16.82
N TRP A 104 11.49 4.88 16.51
CA TRP A 104 10.49 5.76 15.89
C TRP A 104 10.08 5.26 14.52
N ALA A 105 11.04 4.85 13.70
CA ALA A 105 10.79 4.25 12.39
C ALA A 105 9.94 2.97 12.51
N PHE A 106 10.23 2.12 13.50
CA PHE A 106 9.47 0.90 13.75
C PHE A 106 8.00 1.16 14.07
N PHE A 107 7.71 2.07 15.01
CA PHE A 107 6.33 2.37 15.35
C PHE A 107 5.61 3.14 14.24
N ALA A 108 6.30 4.06 13.55
CA ALA A 108 5.73 4.76 12.40
C ALA A 108 5.36 3.77 11.29
N HIS A 109 6.30 2.90 10.89
CA HIS A 109 6.08 1.81 9.94
C HIS A 109 4.89 0.94 10.34
N GLY A 110 4.90 0.38 11.55
CA GLY A 110 3.83 -0.50 12.02
C GLY A 110 2.45 0.18 12.01
N SER A 111 2.37 1.45 12.41
CA SER A 111 1.11 2.21 12.37
C SER A 111 0.59 2.43 10.96
N MET A 112 1.48 2.76 10.01
CA MET A 112 1.13 2.92 8.60
C MET A 112 0.73 1.58 7.97
N MET A 113 1.40 0.48 8.31
CA MET A 113 1.03 -0.85 7.82
C MET A 113 -0.37 -1.28 8.26
N VAL A 114 -0.76 -0.96 9.50
CA VAL A 114 -2.12 -1.22 9.97
C VAL A 114 -3.13 -0.38 9.18
N ALA A 115 -2.84 0.91 8.96
CA ALA A 115 -3.70 1.79 8.16
C ALA A 115 -3.81 1.29 6.70
N GLU A 116 -2.70 0.91 6.09
CA GLU A 116 -2.62 0.37 4.73
C GLU A 116 -3.45 -0.90 4.57
N ALA A 117 -3.35 -1.82 5.54
CA ALA A 117 -4.15 -3.04 5.53
C ALA A 117 -5.64 -2.74 5.63
N ILE A 118 -6.05 -1.84 6.53
CA ILE A 118 -7.46 -1.44 6.69
C ILE A 118 -7.98 -0.81 5.39
N LEU A 119 -7.26 0.17 4.84
CA LEU A 119 -7.62 0.80 3.57
C LEU A 119 -7.70 -0.25 2.46
N GLY A 120 -6.74 -1.17 2.37
CA GLY A 120 -6.74 -2.26 1.38
C GLY A 120 -7.95 -3.16 1.43
N PHE A 121 -8.37 -3.56 2.63
CA PHE A 121 -9.58 -4.36 2.79
C PHE A 121 -10.83 -3.59 2.39
N ILE A 122 -10.95 -2.31 2.79
CA ILE A 122 -12.12 -1.50 2.45
C ILE A 122 -12.16 -1.19 0.96
N THR A 123 -11.05 -0.78 0.33
CA THR A 123 -10.98 -0.55 -1.13
C THR A 123 -11.29 -1.82 -1.91
N THR A 124 -10.82 -2.98 -1.45
CA THR A 124 -11.14 -4.27 -2.09
C THR A 124 -12.62 -4.62 -2.00
N ASP A 125 -13.26 -4.33 -0.85
CA ASP A 125 -14.70 -4.55 -0.68
C ASP A 125 -15.52 -3.56 -1.51
N ALA A 126 -15.13 -2.28 -1.55
CA ALA A 126 -15.73 -1.26 -2.39
C ALA A 126 -15.68 -1.67 -3.88
N LEU A 127 -14.52 -2.13 -4.35
CA LEU A 127 -14.34 -2.63 -5.72
C LEU A 127 -15.25 -3.83 -6.00
N LYS A 128 -15.33 -4.78 -5.07
CA LYS A 128 -16.22 -5.94 -5.19
C LYS A 128 -17.69 -5.51 -5.30
N ASN A 129 -18.10 -4.48 -4.57
CA ASN A 129 -19.48 -3.99 -4.52
C ASN A 129 -19.81 -2.99 -5.64
N GLY A 130 -18.83 -2.59 -6.47
CA GLY A 130 -19.05 -1.64 -7.55
C GLY A 130 -19.11 -0.18 -7.11
N ASP A 131 -18.59 0.15 -5.92
CA ASP A 131 -18.66 1.49 -5.33
C ASP A 131 -17.55 2.39 -5.89
N HIS A 132 -17.88 3.21 -6.89
CA HIS A 132 -16.93 4.09 -7.56
C HIS A 132 -16.29 5.12 -6.63
N GLU A 133 -17.10 5.78 -5.79
CA GLU A 133 -16.64 6.87 -4.94
C GLU A 133 -15.66 6.34 -3.89
N LEU A 134 -16.01 5.25 -3.20
CA LEU A 134 -15.12 4.64 -2.24
C LEU A 134 -13.84 4.08 -2.88
N VAL A 135 -13.93 3.46 -4.07
CA VAL A 135 -12.72 2.96 -4.76
C VAL A 135 -11.76 4.10 -5.11
N SER A 136 -12.30 5.24 -5.59
CA SER A 136 -11.49 6.39 -5.99
C SER A 136 -10.84 7.07 -4.78
N GLU A 137 -11.63 7.43 -3.77
CA GLU A 137 -11.14 8.16 -2.60
C GLU A 137 -10.18 7.32 -1.75
N LEU A 138 -10.56 6.07 -1.44
CA LEU A 138 -9.74 5.18 -0.64
C LEU A 138 -8.53 4.67 -1.42
N GLY A 139 -8.63 4.53 -2.75
CA GLY A 139 -7.50 4.19 -3.61
C GLY A 139 -6.37 5.22 -3.52
N VAL A 140 -6.70 6.51 -3.52
CA VAL A 140 -5.71 7.59 -3.34
C VAL A 140 -5.10 7.56 -1.94
N ALA A 141 -5.92 7.41 -0.90
CA ALA A 141 -5.44 7.34 0.47
C ALA A 141 -4.52 6.14 0.71
N HIS A 142 -4.90 4.98 0.18
CA HIS A 142 -4.10 3.75 0.21
C HIS A 142 -2.76 3.96 -0.49
N ALA A 143 -2.77 4.45 -1.74
CA ALA A 143 -1.53 4.69 -2.47
C ALA A 143 -0.58 5.67 -1.74
N ALA A 144 -1.13 6.70 -1.09
CA ALA A 144 -0.34 7.68 -0.33
C ALA A 144 0.36 7.05 0.88
N ILE A 145 -0.35 6.24 1.67
CA ILE A 145 0.23 5.54 2.82
C ILE A 145 1.23 4.46 2.35
N GLY A 146 0.87 3.69 1.32
CA GLY A 146 1.73 2.70 0.68
C GLY A 146 3.07 3.25 0.18
N LEU A 147 3.11 4.49 -0.31
CA LEU A 147 4.37 5.17 -0.68
C LEU A 147 5.14 5.72 0.53
N ALA A 148 4.43 6.16 1.58
CA ALA A 148 5.05 6.69 2.79
C ALA A 148 5.83 5.63 3.57
N ILE A 149 5.35 4.38 3.58
CA ILE A 149 5.99 3.24 4.25
C ILE A 149 7.45 3.05 3.82
N PRO A 150 7.76 2.74 2.55
CA PRO A 150 9.14 2.54 2.11
C PRO A 150 9.98 3.81 2.25
N ALA A 151 9.38 5.00 2.11
CA ALA A 151 10.09 6.26 2.31
C ALA A 151 10.60 6.43 3.75
N VAL A 152 9.76 6.15 4.76
CA VAL A 152 10.15 6.19 6.17
C VAL A 152 11.26 5.17 6.46
N MET A 153 11.14 3.96 5.92
CA MET A 153 12.16 2.91 6.12
C MET A 153 13.52 3.30 5.51
N ILE A 154 13.53 3.79 4.27
CA ILE A 154 14.75 4.20 3.57
C ILE A 154 15.38 5.41 4.26
N ALA A 155 14.58 6.40 4.67
CA ALA A 155 15.07 7.57 5.38
C ALA A 155 15.69 7.18 6.73
N ALA A 156 15.01 6.35 7.51
CA ALA A 156 15.54 5.86 8.79
C ALA A 156 16.84 5.07 8.61
N GLY A 157 16.88 4.14 7.65
CA GLY A 157 18.09 3.38 7.30
C GLY A 157 19.26 4.31 6.94
N SER A 158 19.01 5.26 6.05
CA SER A 158 20.01 6.22 5.59
C SER A 158 20.54 7.08 6.73
N ILE A 159 19.66 7.64 7.58
CA ILE A 159 20.07 8.45 8.72
C ILE A 159 20.94 7.62 9.68
N MET A 160 20.55 6.38 10.00
CA MET A 160 21.33 5.50 10.88
C MET A 160 22.72 5.17 10.34
N ASP A 161 22.91 5.13 9.02
CA ASP A 161 24.20 4.92 8.37
C ASP A 161 25.14 6.15 8.45
N PHE A 162 24.58 7.36 8.69
CA PHE A 162 25.35 8.60 8.87
C PHE A 162 25.73 8.90 10.33
N PHE A 163 25.02 8.31 11.30
CA PHE A 163 25.47 8.24 12.69
C PHE A 163 26.63 7.25 12.84
#